data_AF-A0AAD8JWX4-F1
#
_entry.id   AF-A0AAD8JWX4-F1
#
_cell.length_a   1.000
_cell.length_b   1.000
_cell.length_c   1.000
_cell.angle_alpha   90.00
_cell.angle_beta   90.00
_cell.angle_gamma   90.00
#
_symmetry.space_group_name_H-M   'P 1'
#
loop_
_entity.id
_entity.type
_entity.pdbx_description
1 polymer ?
#
loop_
_entity_poly.entity_id
_entity_poly.type
_entity_poly.pdbx_seq_one_letter_code
_entity_poly.pdbx_strand_id
1 'polypeptide(L)'
;MFSPNQQQQQQQQQQTISSSSSSISRPVSSSDSSSTHTNVRNFYLLSTIAQAILHHQLQDTATSTNHIKTDSQAAAALLQEDPKFDDEMAVHAKLLNVQVPPPLNYVGQNNSSYVSRDGVANSSLSQAESFVHASKKLEDELLSLGKNIKHHEENIKHLKTCISSLDDQITDMQDTPTTGDKDLCHTLSQQATFEHVMQHEKSAASIVCQLKHDDTFSEPNSSTNDVLGVVATLGKVNDDNLSRILSEYLGLDTMLALVCMTYMGVEALETYDNEGFISKSSGVHGLSASVGRPIDGRFNVICLEKLRPYVGDFVPDDPQKRLALLKPKLPNGDSPQGFLGFAVNMIHLDIAHMLSLTSDGHGLRETLFYNLFSKLQVYNTRAHMLQALPFLSHGAVSLDGGLIRSNGVIVFGTQDDMKVRFTRGSFVLDNLVDIEKKMKELKWKKEATLEQVQREEAILAHVKYTFEVKKQEFVRFMAQSSPYVMQYPFQATPRR
;
A
#
# COMPACT_ATOMS: atom_id res chain seq x y z
N MET A 1 -19.70 6.12 39.17
CA MET A 1 -20.39 5.24 40.13
C MET A 1 -20.76 3.97 39.38
N PHE A 2 -20.07 2.86 39.66
CA PHE A 2 -20.33 1.56 39.04
C PHE A 2 -21.21 0.69 39.94
N SER A 3 -22.08 -0.10 39.31
CA SER A 3 -23.08 -0.93 39.98
C SER A 3 -22.45 -2.14 40.70
N PRO A 4 -23.03 -2.65 41.81
CA PRO A 4 -22.38 -3.59 42.73
C PRO A 4 -22.16 -5.03 42.22
N ASN A 5 -22.62 -5.38 41.02
CA ASN A 5 -22.64 -6.77 40.54
C ASN A 5 -21.39 -7.22 39.77
N GLN A 6 -20.39 -6.36 39.56
CA GLN A 6 -19.12 -6.76 38.89
C GLN A 6 -18.00 -7.16 39.85
N GLN A 7 -18.09 -6.84 41.15
CA GLN A 7 -17.07 -7.23 42.14
C GLN A 7 -17.23 -8.66 42.69
N GLN A 8 -18.41 -9.28 42.53
CA GLN A 8 -18.66 -10.64 43.04
C GLN A 8 -18.21 -11.76 42.09
N GLN A 9 -18.02 -11.47 40.79
CA GLN A 9 -17.58 -12.46 39.81
C GLN A 9 -16.04 -12.62 39.75
N GLN A 10 -15.27 -11.61 40.17
CA GLN A 10 -13.80 -11.72 40.23
C GLN A 10 -13.29 -12.48 41.47
N GLN A 11 -14.05 -12.57 42.56
CA GLN A 11 -13.63 -13.32 43.75
C GLN A 11 -13.86 -14.84 43.66
N GLN A 12 -14.73 -15.33 42.77
CA GLN A 12 -14.94 -16.78 42.58
C GLN A 12 -13.91 -17.44 41.65
N GLN A 13 -13.17 -16.69 40.82
CA GLN A 13 -12.13 -17.26 39.95
C GLN A 13 -10.75 -17.38 40.62
N GLN A 14 -10.52 -16.74 41.76
CA GLN A 14 -9.23 -16.84 42.48
C GLN A 14 -9.18 -17.95 43.53
N GLN A 15 -10.29 -18.62 43.85
CA GLN A 15 -10.31 -19.71 44.84
C GLN A 15 -10.20 -21.14 44.26
N THR A 16 -10.17 -21.29 42.93
CA THR A 16 -10.01 -22.61 42.28
C THR A 16 -8.57 -22.96 41.88
N ILE A 17 -7.60 -22.08 42.13
CA ILE A 17 -6.19 -22.29 41.74
C ILE A 17 -5.30 -22.73 42.93
N SER A 18 -5.83 -22.80 44.16
CA SER A 18 -5.04 -23.03 45.38
C SER A 18 -5.29 -24.36 46.10
N SER A 19 -5.75 -25.42 45.42
CA SER A 19 -5.90 -26.74 46.06
C SER A 19 -5.58 -27.89 45.11
N SER A 20 -4.30 -28.29 45.01
CA SER A 20 -3.87 -29.68 44.79
C SER A 20 -2.35 -29.78 44.58
N SER A 21 -1.60 -29.46 45.64
CA SER A 21 -0.17 -29.81 45.73
C SER A 21 0.08 -30.47 47.08
N SER A 22 0.13 -31.81 47.08
CA SER A 22 1.08 -32.63 47.84
C SER A 22 0.57 -34.07 47.94
N SER A 23 1.43 -35.01 47.52
CA SER A 23 1.96 -36.11 48.35
C SER A 23 2.24 -37.39 47.54
N ILE A 24 3.25 -38.14 48.03
CA ILE A 24 3.61 -39.53 47.73
C ILE A 24 4.58 -39.69 46.54
N SER A 25 5.66 -40.48 46.50
CA SER A 25 6.60 -41.13 47.44
C SER A 25 7.60 -41.88 46.53
N ARG A 26 8.89 -41.99 46.88
CA ARG A 26 9.79 -42.98 46.23
C ARG A 26 9.37 -44.41 46.65
N PRO A 27 9.63 -45.44 45.81
CA PRO A 27 10.67 -46.37 46.24
C PRO A 27 11.59 -46.95 45.13
N VAL A 28 12.76 -47.32 45.65
CA VAL A 28 13.82 -48.26 45.30
C VAL A 28 13.57 -49.31 44.18
N SER A 29 14.67 -49.57 43.48
CA SER A 29 14.97 -50.58 42.45
C SER A 29 14.68 -52.05 42.77
N SER A 30 14.23 -52.82 41.77
CA SER A 30 14.56 -54.24 41.60
C SER A 30 14.51 -54.65 40.12
N SER A 31 15.39 -55.59 39.79
CA SER A 31 15.78 -56.11 38.48
C SER A 31 14.79 -57.08 37.82
N ASP A 32 15.04 -57.33 36.53
CA ASP A 32 14.68 -58.48 35.69
C ASP A 32 13.22 -58.69 35.24
N SER A 33 12.98 -58.38 33.95
CA SER A 33 12.44 -59.33 32.95
C SER A 33 12.26 -58.65 31.59
N SER A 34 13.35 -58.58 30.82
CA SER A 34 13.34 -58.39 29.36
C SER A 34 12.88 -59.69 28.70
N SER A 35 11.72 -59.78 28.07
CA SER A 35 11.64 -59.70 26.60
C SER A 35 10.19 -59.60 26.09
N THR A 36 9.20 -59.57 26.98
CA THR A 36 7.77 -59.51 26.62
C THR A 36 7.22 -58.08 26.58
N HIS A 37 7.84 -57.13 27.27
CA HIS A 37 7.41 -55.72 27.29
C HIS A 37 7.79 -54.92 26.04
N THR A 38 8.84 -55.31 25.31
CA THR A 38 9.27 -54.65 24.07
C THR A 38 8.34 -54.96 22.90
N ASN A 39 7.81 -56.19 22.82
CA ASN A 39 6.84 -56.57 21.79
C ASN A 39 5.47 -55.93 22.02
N VAL A 40 5.03 -55.75 23.28
CA VAL A 40 3.77 -55.06 23.58
C VAL A 40 3.89 -53.55 23.28
N ARG A 41 5.01 -52.90 23.64
CA ARG A 41 5.23 -51.48 23.31
C ARG A 41 5.30 -51.22 21.81
N ASN A 42 5.93 -52.09 21.04
CA ASN A 42 5.96 -51.98 19.58
C ASN A 42 4.57 -52.20 18.95
N PHE A 43 3.74 -53.08 19.52
CA PHE A 43 2.37 -53.32 19.04
C PHE A 43 1.43 -52.14 19.33
N TYR A 44 1.55 -51.52 20.51
CA TYR A 44 0.81 -50.30 20.84
C TYR A 44 1.26 -49.11 19.99
N LEU A 45 2.55 -48.97 19.71
CA LEU A 45 3.07 -47.90 18.86
C LEU A 45 2.65 -48.07 17.39
N LEU A 46 2.68 -49.30 16.85
CA LEU A 46 2.16 -49.62 15.52
C LEU A 46 0.64 -49.42 15.42
N SER A 47 -0.11 -49.71 16.48
CA SER A 47 -1.56 -49.45 16.57
C SER A 47 -1.87 -47.94 16.55
N THR A 48 -1.12 -47.13 17.31
CA THR A 48 -1.28 -45.68 17.34
C THR A 48 -0.88 -45.03 16.00
N ILE A 49 0.16 -45.54 15.35
CA ILE A 49 0.59 -45.07 14.02
C ILE A 49 -0.44 -45.49 12.94
N ALA A 50 -0.98 -46.71 13.00
CA ALA A 50 -2.03 -47.16 12.09
C ALA A 50 -3.34 -46.37 12.27
N GLN A 51 -3.71 -46.00 13.50
CA GLN A 51 -4.86 -45.13 13.79
C GLN A 51 -4.65 -43.70 13.29
N ALA A 52 -3.43 -43.16 13.40
CA ALA A 52 -3.10 -41.85 12.85
C ALA A 52 -3.12 -41.82 11.31
N ILE A 53 -2.68 -42.91 10.66
CA ILE A 53 -2.73 -43.06 9.20
C ILE A 53 -4.17 -43.22 8.69
N LEU A 54 -5.02 -43.98 9.40
CA LEU A 54 -6.42 -44.17 9.04
C LEU A 54 -7.24 -42.87 9.23
N HIS A 55 -6.93 -42.08 10.26
CA HIS A 55 -7.56 -40.77 10.49
C HIS A 55 -7.16 -39.76 9.40
N HIS A 56 -5.92 -39.81 8.90
CA HIS A 56 -5.46 -38.98 7.78
C HIS A 56 -6.12 -39.36 6.45
N GLN A 57 -6.28 -40.66 6.16
CA GLN A 57 -6.95 -41.14 4.93
C GLN A 57 -8.45 -40.83 4.86
N LEU A 58 -9.14 -40.78 6.02
CA LEU A 58 -10.56 -40.42 6.11
C LEU A 58 -10.81 -38.91 6.00
N GLN A 59 -9.83 -38.08 6.33
CA GLN A 59 -9.93 -36.62 6.20
C GLN A 59 -9.64 -36.13 4.77
N ASP A 60 -8.73 -36.78 4.04
CA ASP A 60 -8.41 -36.46 2.63
C ASP A 60 -9.51 -36.88 1.64
N THR A 61 -10.29 -37.92 1.97
CA THR A 61 -11.40 -38.40 1.12
C THR A 61 -12.67 -37.54 1.27
N ALA A 62 -12.87 -36.87 2.41
CA ALA A 62 -14.01 -35.99 2.68
C ALA A 62 -13.85 -34.57 2.11
N THR A 63 -12.61 -34.08 1.96
CA THR A 63 -12.31 -32.78 1.34
C THR A 63 -12.23 -32.86 -0.19
N SER A 64 -11.81 -34.00 -0.74
CA SER A 64 -11.71 -34.19 -2.20
C SER A 64 -13.07 -34.42 -2.90
N THR A 65 -14.05 -35.05 -2.22
CA THR A 65 -15.39 -35.29 -2.80
C THR A 65 -16.32 -34.07 -2.77
N ASN A 66 -16.05 -33.07 -1.91
CA ASN A 66 -16.84 -31.84 -1.84
C ASN A 66 -16.37 -30.75 -2.82
N HIS A 67 -15.13 -30.81 -3.32
CA HIS A 67 -14.64 -29.85 -4.34
C HIS A 67 -14.96 -30.27 -5.78
N ILE A 68 -15.09 -31.57 -6.07
CA ILE A 68 -15.30 -32.05 -7.46
C ILE A 68 -16.75 -31.85 -7.95
N LYS A 69 -17.73 -31.67 -7.06
CA LYS A 69 -19.14 -31.44 -7.45
C LYS A 69 -19.46 -29.97 -7.75
N THR A 70 -18.73 -29.02 -7.20
CA THR A 70 -19.00 -27.58 -7.35
C THR A 70 -18.28 -26.97 -8.56
N ASP A 71 -17.08 -27.46 -8.90
CA ASP A 71 -16.30 -26.92 -10.02
C ASP A 71 -16.71 -27.47 -11.39
N SER A 72 -17.36 -28.65 -11.43
CA SER A 72 -17.93 -29.24 -12.65
C SER A 72 -19.17 -28.51 -13.18
N GLN A 73 -19.86 -27.71 -12.37
CA GLN A 73 -21.03 -26.93 -12.80
C GLN A 73 -20.68 -25.49 -13.21
N ALA A 74 -19.54 -24.95 -12.78
CA ALA A 74 -19.09 -23.60 -13.13
C ALA A 74 -18.28 -23.54 -14.44
N ALA A 75 -17.56 -24.60 -14.80
CA ALA A 75 -16.70 -24.63 -15.99
C ALA A 75 -17.44 -24.77 -17.34
N ALA A 76 -18.74 -25.08 -17.34
CA ALA A 76 -19.52 -25.26 -18.57
C ALA A 76 -20.18 -23.97 -19.12
N ALA A 77 -20.02 -22.82 -18.43
CA ALA A 77 -20.76 -21.59 -18.73
C ALA A 77 -19.92 -20.43 -19.31
N LEU A 78 -18.62 -20.59 -19.58
CA LEU A 78 -17.74 -19.47 -19.97
C LEU A 78 -16.82 -19.71 -21.19
N LEU A 79 -17.18 -20.62 -22.08
CA LEU A 79 -16.52 -20.73 -23.40
C LEU A 79 -17.46 -20.26 -24.52
N GLN A 80 -17.48 -18.95 -24.76
CA GLN A 80 -17.84 -18.36 -26.05
C GLN A 80 -17.24 -16.94 -26.17
N GLU A 81 -16.65 -16.67 -27.34
CA GLU A 81 -16.17 -15.38 -27.88
C GLU A 81 -14.69 -14.97 -27.59
N ASP A 82 -13.80 -15.52 -28.43
CA ASP A 82 -12.74 -14.92 -29.28
C ASP A 82 -11.79 -13.74 -28.86
N PRO A 83 -10.59 -13.67 -29.49
CA PRO A 83 -9.37 -13.12 -28.90
C PRO A 83 -8.85 -11.84 -29.59
N LYS A 84 -8.06 -11.04 -28.85
CA LYS A 84 -6.87 -10.31 -29.35
C LYS A 84 -6.23 -9.49 -28.24
N PHE A 85 -4.92 -9.68 -28.05
CA PHE A 85 -3.87 -8.70 -27.76
C PHE A 85 -2.75 -9.38 -26.94
N ASP A 86 -1.88 -10.08 -27.67
CA ASP A 86 -0.47 -10.21 -27.27
C ASP A 86 0.21 -8.89 -27.64
N ASP A 87 0.88 -8.25 -26.69
CA ASP A 87 2.28 -7.75 -26.78
C ASP A 87 2.55 -6.65 -25.72
N GLU A 88 2.54 -6.98 -24.42
CA GLU A 88 3.10 -6.07 -23.39
C GLU A 88 3.50 -6.77 -22.07
N MET A 89 4.17 -7.93 -22.15
CA MET A 89 4.70 -8.63 -20.96
C MET A 89 6.19 -9.02 -21.06
N ALA A 90 6.95 -8.37 -21.93
CA ALA A 90 8.35 -8.71 -22.17
C ALA A 90 9.40 -7.91 -21.37
N VAL A 91 9.03 -6.99 -20.45
CA VAL A 91 10.00 -6.03 -19.89
C VAL A 91 10.35 -6.22 -18.40
N HIS A 92 9.65 -7.06 -17.63
CA HIS A 92 9.95 -7.21 -16.18
C HIS A 92 10.60 -8.53 -15.75
N ALA A 93 11.20 -9.30 -16.68
CA ALA A 93 12.02 -10.46 -16.33
C ALA A 93 13.51 -10.12 -16.21
N LYS A 94 13.88 -9.20 -15.30
CA LYS A 94 15.30 -8.96 -14.98
C LYS A 94 15.55 -8.26 -13.64
N LEU A 95 15.12 -8.86 -12.53
CA LEU A 95 15.83 -8.74 -11.26
C LEU A 95 15.32 -9.81 -10.28
N LEU A 96 16.10 -10.88 -10.08
CA LEU A 96 16.25 -11.67 -8.85
C LEU A 96 17.15 -12.87 -9.17
N ASN A 97 18.44 -12.56 -9.35
CA ASN A 97 19.50 -13.55 -9.38
C ASN A 97 19.98 -13.74 -7.94
N VAL A 98 19.41 -14.69 -7.20
CA VAL A 98 19.91 -15.08 -5.87
C VAL A 98 20.60 -16.43 -6.00
N GLN A 99 21.91 -16.39 -5.79
CA GLN A 99 22.81 -17.53 -5.74
C GLN A 99 22.41 -18.52 -4.64
N VAL A 100 22.15 -19.76 -5.05
CA VAL A 100 22.08 -20.94 -4.20
C VAL A 100 23.51 -21.28 -3.74
N PRO A 101 23.79 -21.46 -2.44
CA PRO A 101 25.08 -22.01 -2.01
C PRO A 101 25.16 -23.48 -2.42
N PRO A 102 26.31 -23.95 -2.94
CA PRO A 102 26.44 -25.33 -3.39
C PRO A 102 26.42 -26.31 -2.20
N PRO A 103 26.00 -27.57 -2.43
CA PRO A 103 26.02 -28.60 -1.41
C PRO A 103 27.47 -28.89 -0.98
N LEU A 104 27.65 -29.01 0.34
CA LEU A 104 28.91 -29.37 0.98
C LEU A 104 29.37 -30.74 0.47
N ASN A 105 30.42 -30.74 -0.36
CA ASN A 105 31.13 -31.93 -0.81
C ASN A 105 31.75 -32.65 0.38
N TYR A 106 31.33 -33.89 0.65
CA TYR A 106 32.08 -34.81 1.48
C TYR A 106 33.28 -35.33 0.66
N VAL A 107 34.45 -34.74 0.88
CA VAL A 107 35.72 -35.30 0.43
C VAL A 107 36.01 -36.54 1.28
N GLY A 108 36.01 -37.70 0.64
CA GLY A 108 36.56 -38.92 1.22
C GLY A 108 38.09 -38.85 1.24
N GLN A 109 38.69 -39.26 2.36
CA GLN A 109 40.05 -39.80 2.38
C GLN A 109 40.06 -41.15 3.09
N ASN A 110 40.40 -42.15 2.29
CA ASN A 110 40.67 -43.53 2.61
C ASN A 110 42.17 -43.73 2.93
N ASN A 111 42.47 -44.91 3.51
CA ASN A 111 43.77 -45.63 3.63
C ASN A 111 44.43 -45.58 5.03
N SER A 112 44.92 -46.67 5.64
CA SER A 112 45.01 -48.09 5.23
C SER A 112 45.47 -48.97 6.42
N SER A 113 44.96 -50.20 6.42
CA SER A 113 45.36 -51.52 6.99
C SER A 113 46.55 -51.72 7.95
N TYR A 114 46.40 -52.63 8.93
CA TYR A 114 47.01 -53.98 8.88
C TYR A 114 46.39 -54.98 9.92
N VAL A 115 45.74 -56.01 9.36
CA VAL A 115 45.55 -57.43 9.76
C VAL A 115 45.78 -57.88 11.22
N SER A 116 44.78 -58.57 11.81
CA SER A 116 44.93 -59.97 12.28
C SER A 116 43.60 -60.69 12.52
N ARG A 117 43.64 -61.97 12.11
CA ARG A 117 42.65 -63.04 12.13
C ARG A 117 42.23 -63.42 13.56
N ASP A 118 40.93 -63.72 13.71
CA ASP A 118 40.32 -64.85 14.44
C ASP A 118 39.12 -64.45 15.30
N GLY A 119 38.06 -65.27 15.24
CA GLY A 119 36.95 -65.24 16.20
C GLY A 119 35.58 -64.99 15.58
N VAL A 120 35.03 -66.01 14.92
CA VAL A 120 33.62 -66.11 14.51
C VAL A 120 32.75 -66.22 15.76
N ALA A 121 32.40 -65.08 16.39
CA ALA A 121 31.34 -64.97 17.40
C ALA A 121 30.90 -63.53 17.74
N ASN A 122 31.70 -62.48 17.47
CA ASN A 122 31.41 -61.09 17.88
C ASN A 122 30.87 -60.16 16.78
N SER A 123 30.64 -60.65 15.55
CA SER A 123 30.17 -59.79 14.44
C SER A 123 28.67 -59.47 14.47
N SER A 124 27.85 -60.37 15.02
CA SER A 124 26.38 -60.22 15.06
C SER A 124 25.90 -59.20 16.09
N LEU A 125 26.62 -59.05 17.21
CA LEU A 125 26.27 -58.13 18.28
C LEU A 125 26.62 -56.67 17.92
N SER A 126 27.81 -56.44 17.33
CA SER A 126 28.18 -55.12 16.78
C SER A 126 27.28 -54.68 15.62
N GLN A 127 26.76 -55.63 14.83
CA GLN A 127 25.83 -55.33 13.74
C GLN A 127 24.43 -54.95 14.26
N ALA A 128 23.96 -55.59 15.32
CA ALA A 128 22.69 -55.28 15.98
C ALA A 128 22.74 -53.92 16.71
N GLU A 129 23.83 -53.59 17.39
CA GLU A 129 23.99 -52.29 18.07
C GLU A 129 24.09 -51.12 17.07
N SER A 130 24.83 -51.30 15.98
CA SER A 130 24.91 -50.33 14.86
C SER A 130 23.54 -50.11 14.21
N PHE A 131 22.76 -51.19 14.06
CA PHE A 131 21.39 -51.14 13.53
C PHE A 131 20.43 -50.35 14.44
N VAL A 132 20.46 -50.62 15.75
CA VAL A 132 19.63 -49.90 16.73
C VAL A 132 19.99 -48.41 16.77
N HIS A 133 21.27 -48.08 16.70
CA HIS A 133 21.73 -46.70 16.65
C HIS A 133 21.26 -45.96 15.38
N ALA A 134 21.35 -46.61 14.21
CA ALA A 134 20.88 -46.04 12.95
C ALA A 134 19.35 -45.88 12.89
N SER A 135 18.60 -46.85 13.42
CA SER A 135 17.14 -46.77 13.55
C SER A 135 16.72 -45.57 14.40
N LYS A 136 17.35 -45.43 15.57
CA LYS A 136 17.06 -44.33 16.51
C LYS A 136 17.39 -42.96 15.94
N LYS A 137 18.50 -42.83 15.21
CA LYS A 137 18.86 -41.58 14.52
C LYS A 137 17.78 -41.16 13.52
N LEU A 138 17.26 -42.10 12.74
CA LEU A 138 16.24 -41.83 11.74
C LEU A 138 14.86 -41.54 12.37
N GLU A 139 14.56 -42.18 13.50
CA GLU A 139 13.42 -41.85 14.35
C GLU A 139 13.50 -40.42 14.90
N ASP A 140 14.67 -40.01 15.42
CA ASP A 140 14.91 -38.66 15.94
C ASP A 140 14.80 -37.60 14.83
N GLU A 141 15.31 -37.88 13.63
CA GLU A 141 15.16 -37.02 12.44
C GLU A 141 13.68 -36.83 12.05
N LEU A 142 12.89 -37.92 12.06
CA LEU A 142 11.45 -37.87 11.78
C LEU A 142 10.68 -37.10 12.85
N LEU A 143 11.02 -37.27 14.13
CA LEU A 143 10.42 -36.50 15.23
C LEU A 143 10.73 -35.01 15.10
N SER A 144 11.95 -34.65 14.69
CA SER A 144 12.36 -33.28 14.42
C SER A 144 11.58 -32.67 13.25
N LEU A 145 11.50 -33.38 12.12
CA LEU A 145 10.69 -32.98 10.96
C LEU A 145 9.21 -32.82 11.32
N GLY A 146 8.64 -33.73 12.11
CA GLY A 146 7.26 -33.64 12.60
C GLY A 146 7.00 -32.40 13.46
N LYS A 147 7.96 -32.01 14.31
CA LYS A 147 7.89 -30.75 15.07
C LYS A 147 7.96 -29.53 14.14
N ASN A 148 8.81 -29.56 13.11
CA ASN A 148 8.92 -28.49 12.13
C ASN A 148 7.63 -28.33 11.32
N ILE A 149 7.01 -29.43 10.87
CA ILE A 149 5.70 -29.41 10.18
C ILE A 149 4.67 -28.69 11.05
N LYS A 150 4.54 -29.13 12.31
CA LYS A 150 3.59 -28.53 13.25
C LYS A 150 3.86 -27.02 13.45
N HIS A 151 5.12 -26.63 13.60
CA HIS A 151 5.49 -25.23 13.77
C HIS A 151 5.07 -24.37 12.57
N HIS A 152 5.37 -24.81 11.34
CA HIS A 152 4.99 -24.08 10.13
C HIS A 152 3.46 -24.05 9.93
N GLU A 153 2.74 -25.12 10.26
CA GLU A 153 1.26 -25.13 10.23
C GLU A 153 0.66 -24.12 11.23
N GLU A 154 1.19 -24.04 12.45
CA GLU A 154 0.78 -23.05 13.45
C GLU A 154 1.13 -21.62 13.01
N ASN A 155 2.29 -21.41 12.39
CA ASN A 155 2.72 -20.11 11.88
C ASN A 155 1.82 -19.62 10.74
N ILE A 156 1.50 -20.49 9.77
CA ILE A 156 0.56 -20.18 8.67
C ILE A 156 -0.82 -19.81 9.24
N LYS A 157 -1.30 -20.56 10.25
CA LYS A 157 -2.58 -20.25 10.91
C LYS A 157 -2.55 -18.88 11.57
N HIS A 158 -1.46 -18.53 12.25
CA HIS A 158 -1.29 -17.21 12.86
C HIS A 158 -1.27 -16.09 11.81
N LEU A 159 -0.50 -16.27 10.72
CA LEU A 159 -0.42 -15.28 9.63
C LEU A 159 -1.77 -15.07 8.93
N LYS A 160 -2.53 -16.14 8.68
CA LYS A 160 -3.90 -16.05 8.15
C LYS A 160 -4.83 -15.29 9.09
N THR A 161 -4.69 -15.48 10.41
CA THR A 161 -5.43 -14.70 11.42
C THR A 161 -5.04 -13.22 11.37
N CYS A 162 -3.76 -12.90 11.18
CA CYS A 162 -3.30 -11.52 10.99
C CYS A 162 -3.89 -10.88 9.73
N ILE A 163 -3.97 -11.62 8.61
CA ILE A 163 -4.60 -11.14 7.37
C ILE A 163 -6.07 -10.80 7.62
N SER A 164 -6.85 -11.69 8.23
CA SER A 164 -8.26 -11.42 8.56
C SER A 164 -8.40 -10.18 9.45
N SER A 165 -7.55 -10.01 10.46
CA SER A 165 -7.55 -8.82 11.31
C SER A 165 -7.18 -7.52 10.56
N LEU A 166 -6.30 -7.60 9.56
CA LEU A 166 -5.98 -6.46 8.69
C LEU A 166 -7.16 -6.13 7.75
N ASP A 167 -7.87 -7.14 7.26
CA ASP A 167 -9.08 -6.95 6.46
C ASP A 167 -10.22 -6.31 7.25
N ASP A 168 -10.41 -6.71 8.51
CA ASP A 168 -11.38 -6.07 9.41
C ASP A 168 -11.02 -4.59 9.63
N GLN A 169 -9.73 -4.27 9.82
CA GLN A 169 -9.26 -2.88 9.97
C GLN A 169 -9.40 -2.06 8.69
N ILE A 170 -9.21 -2.65 7.51
CA ILE A 170 -9.42 -1.99 6.22
C ILE A 170 -10.92 -1.70 6.01
N THR A 171 -11.78 -2.65 6.37
CA THR A 171 -13.24 -2.53 6.23
C THR A 171 -13.80 -1.47 7.19
N ASP A 172 -13.40 -1.48 8.47
CA ASP A 172 -13.79 -0.47 9.47
C ASP A 172 -13.36 0.96 9.06
N MET A 173 -12.20 1.06 8.41
CA MET A 173 -11.70 2.33 7.87
C MET A 173 -12.45 2.79 6.61
N GLN A 174 -13.01 1.86 5.83
CA GLN A 174 -13.90 2.16 4.70
C GLN A 174 -15.32 2.54 5.14
N ASP A 175 -15.78 1.97 6.25
CA ASP A 175 -17.11 2.23 6.84
C ASP A 175 -17.15 3.44 7.78
N THR A 176 -15.99 4.07 8.05
CA THR A 176 -15.94 5.32 8.82
C THR A 176 -16.68 6.41 8.04
N PRO A 177 -17.77 7.01 8.58
CA PRO A 177 -18.61 7.90 7.80
C PRO A 177 -17.84 9.18 7.43
N THR A 178 -17.53 9.35 6.14
CA THR A 178 -17.51 10.66 5.49
C THR A 178 -18.89 11.27 5.69
N THR A 179 -19.05 11.98 6.80
CA THR A 179 -20.32 12.54 7.26
C THR A 179 -20.97 13.33 6.11
N GLY A 180 -22.17 12.94 5.69
CA GLY A 180 -22.91 13.52 4.55
C GLY A 180 -23.25 15.01 4.62
N ASP A 181 -22.82 15.72 5.67
CA ASP A 181 -22.88 17.18 5.80
C ASP A 181 -21.62 17.88 5.27
N LYS A 182 -20.53 17.13 5.05
CA LYS A 182 -19.19 17.64 4.69
C LYS A 182 -18.94 17.67 3.19
N ASP A 183 -19.61 16.78 2.45
CA ASP A 183 -19.61 16.74 0.98
C ASP A 183 -20.40 17.92 0.39
N LEU A 184 -21.46 18.36 1.06
CA LEU A 184 -22.23 19.54 0.68
C LEU A 184 -21.39 20.83 0.72
N CYS A 185 -20.61 21.07 1.77
CA CYS A 185 -19.85 22.33 1.91
C CYS A 185 -18.72 22.46 0.87
N HIS A 186 -18.06 21.35 0.53
CA HIS A 186 -17.05 21.30 -0.53
C HIS A 186 -17.69 21.50 -1.91
N THR A 187 -18.77 20.76 -2.20
CA THR A 187 -19.53 20.89 -3.45
C THR A 187 -20.07 22.32 -3.63
N LEU A 188 -20.66 22.90 -2.57
CA LEU A 188 -21.21 24.26 -2.59
C LEU A 188 -20.13 25.33 -2.82
N SER A 189 -18.91 25.16 -2.30
CA SER A 189 -17.86 26.16 -2.55
C SER A 189 -17.23 26.05 -3.94
N GLN A 190 -17.05 24.83 -4.44
CA GLN A 190 -16.59 24.63 -5.81
C GLN A 190 -17.63 25.17 -6.80
N GLN A 191 -18.90 24.94 -6.51
CA GLN A 191 -20.03 25.47 -7.26
C GLN A 191 -20.11 27.01 -7.18
N ALA A 192 -19.88 27.62 -6.02
CA ALA A 192 -19.87 29.09 -5.92
C ALA A 192 -18.76 29.73 -6.78
N THR A 193 -17.56 29.15 -6.80
CA THR A 193 -16.45 29.66 -7.64
C THR A 193 -16.77 29.49 -9.12
N PHE A 194 -17.31 28.34 -9.48
CA PHE A 194 -17.82 28.07 -10.82
C PHE A 194 -18.88 29.09 -11.24
N GLU A 195 -19.89 29.35 -10.40
CA GLU A 195 -20.93 30.34 -10.64
C GLU A 195 -20.36 31.75 -10.87
N HIS A 196 -19.36 32.16 -10.07
CA HIS A 196 -18.70 33.45 -10.27
C HIS A 196 -17.94 33.52 -11.61
N VAL A 197 -17.30 32.44 -12.06
CA VAL A 197 -16.70 32.37 -13.40
C VAL A 197 -17.80 32.44 -14.48
N MET A 198 -18.92 31.76 -14.26
CA MET A 198 -20.06 31.74 -15.19
C MET A 198 -20.75 33.11 -15.34
N GLN A 199 -20.71 33.97 -14.32
CA GLN A 199 -21.19 35.36 -14.43
C GLN A 199 -20.44 36.16 -15.51
N HIS A 200 -19.24 35.72 -15.92
CA HIS A 200 -18.50 36.29 -17.04
C HIS A 200 -18.83 35.57 -18.35
N GLU A 201 -20.11 35.57 -18.75
CA GLU A 201 -20.65 34.75 -19.85
C GLU A 201 -19.95 34.89 -21.21
N LYS A 202 -19.29 36.01 -21.45
CA LYS A 202 -18.54 36.30 -22.69
C LYS A 202 -17.04 35.97 -22.60
N SER A 203 -16.59 35.40 -21.49
CA SER A 203 -15.18 35.03 -21.29
C SER A 203 -14.90 33.63 -21.80
N ALA A 204 -13.70 33.39 -22.33
CA ALA A 204 -13.24 32.05 -22.69
C ALA A 204 -13.29 31.07 -21.50
N ALA A 205 -12.98 31.56 -20.29
CA ALA A 205 -13.08 30.80 -19.04
C ALA A 205 -14.48 30.22 -18.81
N SER A 206 -15.52 31.04 -18.97
CA SER A 206 -16.90 30.60 -18.77
C SER A 206 -17.35 29.55 -19.80
N ILE A 207 -16.86 29.61 -21.04
CA ILE A 207 -17.17 28.63 -22.10
C ILE A 207 -16.50 27.29 -21.76
N VAL A 208 -15.20 27.32 -21.45
CA VAL A 208 -14.43 26.12 -21.11
C VAL A 208 -14.94 25.47 -19.82
N CYS A 209 -15.22 26.26 -18.78
CA CYS A 209 -15.76 25.76 -17.52
C CYS A 209 -17.11 25.07 -17.73
N GLN A 210 -18.05 25.68 -18.46
CA GLN A 210 -19.35 25.08 -18.73
C GLN A 210 -19.22 23.74 -19.44
N LEU A 211 -18.46 23.71 -20.54
CA LEU A 211 -18.30 22.50 -21.32
C LEU A 211 -17.71 21.36 -20.46
N LYS A 212 -16.74 21.67 -19.56
CA LYS A 212 -16.10 20.68 -18.67
C LYS A 212 -17.05 20.17 -17.61
N HIS A 213 -18.01 20.99 -17.20
CA HIS A 213 -19.04 20.64 -16.25
C HIS A 213 -20.11 19.72 -16.87
N ASP A 214 -20.42 19.91 -18.16
CA ASP A 214 -21.48 19.19 -18.86
C ASP A 214 -21.00 17.84 -19.48
N ASP A 215 -19.83 17.32 -19.10
CA ASP A 215 -19.17 16.09 -19.61
C ASP A 215 -19.05 15.97 -21.15
N THR A 216 -19.34 17.06 -21.86
CA THR A 216 -19.31 17.14 -23.34
C THR A 216 -17.87 17.08 -23.89
N PHE A 217 -16.87 17.06 -23.00
CA PHE A 217 -15.44 16.91 -23.28
C PHE A 217 -14.98 15.46 -23.46
N SER A 218 -15.86 14.47 -23.28
CA SER A 218 -15.49 13.05 -23.31
C SER A 218 -15.17 12.50 -24.70
N GLU A 219 -15.13 13.34 -25.75
CA GLU A 219 -14.62 12.91 -27.05
C GLU A 219 -13.08 12.82 -27.04
N PRO A 220 -12.48 11.64 -27.33
CA PRO A 220 -11.04 11.38 -27.16
C PRO A 220 -10.08 12.32 -27.91
N ASN A 221 -10.58 13.11 -28.86
CA ASN A 221 -9.78 13.89 -29.81
C ASN A 221 -10.08 15.41 -29.80
N SER A 222 -10.76 15.94 -28.78
CA SER A 222 -11.02 17.38 -28.71
C SER A 222 -9.72 18.15 -28.45
N SER A 223 -9.50 19.25 -29.18
CA SER A 223 -8.35 20.17 -28.98
C SER A 223 -8.27 20.76 -27.58
N THR A 224 -9.33 20.59 -26.78
CA THR A 224 -9.48 21.16 -25.45
C THR A 224 -9.14 20.17 -24.32
N ASN A 225 -8.77 18.93 -24.63
CA ASN A 225 -8.26 17.95 -23.66
C ASN A 225 -6.95 18.42 -22.99
N ASP A 226 -6.19 19.30 -23.65
CA ASP A 226 -4.97 19.88 -23.11
C ASP A 226 -5.23 20.98 -22.07
N VAL A 227 -6.42 21.59 -22.08
CA VAL A 227 -6.78 22.63 -21.11
C VAL A 227 -7.04 21.95 -19.77
N LEU A 228 -6.19 22.22 -18.78
CA LEU A 228 -6.36 21.69 -17.43
C LEU A 228 -7.54 22.37 -16.72
N GLY A 229 -7.68 23.69 -16.85
CA GLY A 229 -8.78 24.45 -16.27
C GLY A 229 -8.52 25.95 -16.26
N VAL A 230 -9.25 26.66 -15.39
CA VAL A 230 -9.10 28.11 -15.16
C VAL A 230 -8.33 28.33 -13.86
N VAL A 231 -7.47 29.34 -13.78
CA VAL A 231 -6.64 29.61 -12.58
C VAL A 231 -7.47 29.64 -11.28
N ALA A 232 -8.64 30.28 -11.29
CA ALA A 232 -9.56 30.35 -10.15
C ALA A 232 -9.96 28.99 -9.57
N THR A 233 -10.06 27.95 -10.40
CA THR A 233 -10.56 26.62 -10.01
C THR A 233 -9.43 25.63 -9.70
N LEU A 234 -8.19 25.93 -10.09
CA LEU A 234 -7.05 25.00 -9.96
C LEU A 234 -6.37 25.03 -8.59
N GLY A 235 -6.71 26.02 -7.75
CA GLY A 235 -6.16 26.16 -6.40
C GLY A 235 -7.27 26.41 -5.39
N LYS A 236 -7.05 25.93 -4.16
CA LYS A 236 -7.99 26.08 -3.05
C LYS A 236 -7.39 26.93 -1.93
N VAL A 237 -8.16 27.86 -1.36
CA VAL A 237 -7.72 28.71 -0.24
C VAL A 237 -8.72 28.58 0.90
N ASN A 238 -8.25 28.28 2.11
CA ASN A 238 -9.14 27.93 3.22
C ASN A 238 -9.82 29.15 3.87
N ASP A 239 -9.20 30.32 3.75
CA ASP A 239 -9.66 31.58 4.33
C ASP A 239 -10.24 32.48 3.24
N ASP A 240 -11.50 32.90 3.40
CA ASP A 240 -12.23 33.69 2.39
C ASP A 240 -11.59 35.06 2.17
N ASN A 241 -11.04 35.67 3.23
CA ASN A 241 -10.39 36.97 3.15
C ASN A 241 -9.06 36.87 2.41
N LEU A 242 -8.25 35.85 2.72
CA LEU A 242 -7.02 35.56 2.00
C LEU A 242 -7.30 35.22 0.54
N SER A 243 -8.32 34.39 0.26
CA SER A 243 -8.75 34.06 -1.10
C SER A 243 -9.03 35.35 -1.88
N ARG A 244 -9.86 36.24 -1.30
CA ARG A 244 -10.16 37.56 -1.88
C ARG A 244 -8.89 38.38 -2.15
N ILE A 245 -7.99 38.52 -1.19
CA ILE A 245 -6.77 39.33 -1.31
C ILE A 245 -5.81 38.76 -2.36
N LEU A 246 -5.65 37.43 -2.42
CA LEU A 246 -4.80 36.79 -3.42
C LEU A 246 -5.39 36.90 -4.82
N SER A 247 -6.71 36.78 -4.94
CA SER A 247 -7.39 36.98 -6.21
C SER A 247 -7.25 38.44 -6.66
N GLU A 248 -7.42 39.43 -5.77
CA GLU A 248 -7.19 40.86 -6.07
C GLU A 248 -5.73 41.13 -6.45
N TYR A 249 -4.79 40.44 -5.80
CA TYR A 249 -3.39 40.47 -6.19
C TYR A 249 -3.17 39.94 -7.61
N LEU A 250 -3.82 38.87 -8.03
CA LEU A 250 -3.66 38.39 -9.41
C LEU A 250 -4.40 39.27 -10.42
N GLY A 251 -5.56 39.80 -10.04
CA GLY A 251 -6.46 40.52 -10.93
C GLY A 251 -7.33 39.58 -11.77
N LEU A 252 -8.43 40.13 -12.29
CA LEU A 252 -9.49 39.37 -12.96
C LEU A 252 -8.98 38.60 -14.19
N ASP A 253 -8.19 39.24 -15.04
CA ASP A 253 -7.69 38.63 -16.29
C ASP A 253 -6.78 37.41 -16.03
N THR A 254 -6.06 37.41 -14.90
CA THR A 254 -5.22 36.26 -14.49
C THR A 254 -6.07 35.19 -13.81
N MET A 255 -7.05 35.59 -12.99
CA MET A 255 -7.97 34.64 -12.36
C MET A 255 -8.83 33.88 -13.39
N LEU A 256 -9.17 34.52 -14.51
CA LEU A 256 -9.90 33.93 -15.64
C LEU A 256 -8.98 33.31 -16.72
N ALA A 257 -7.67 33.24 -16.49
CA ALA A 257 -6.76 32.67 -17.49
C ALA A 257 -6.99 31.15 -17.65
N LEU A 258 -6.97 30.68 -18.89
CA LEU A 258 -6.95 29.25 -19.23
C LEU A 258 -5.54 28.70 -18.98
N VAL A 259 -5.45 27.48 -18.45
CA VAL A 259 -4.18 26.79 -18.24
C VAL A 259 -4.11 25.57 -19.14
N CYS A 260 -3.15 25.57 -20.07
CA CYS A 260 -2.85 24.48 -21.00
C CYS A 260 -1.61 23.72 -20.53
N MET A 261 -1.62 22.40 -20.71
CA MET A 261 -0.46 21.56 -20.40
C MET A 261 0.67 21.80 -21.40
N THR A 262 0.36 21.83 -22.71
CA THR A 262 1.34 21.90 -23.79
C THR A 262 1.18 23.16 -24.64
N TYR A 263 2.21 23.50 -25.42
CA TYR A 263 2.11 24.60 -26.38
C TYR A 263 1.17 24.26 -27.54
N MET A 264 1.11 22.99 -27.95
CA MET A 264 0.15 22.52 -28.96
C MET A 264 -1.30 22.77 -28.52
N GLY A 265 -1.60 22.58 -27.23
CA GLY A 265 -2.91 22.92 -26.67
C GLY A 265 -3.23 24.40 -26.78
N VAL A 266 -2.24 25.29 -26.60
CA VAL A 266 -2.42 26.73 -26.80
C VAL A 266 -2.74 27.06 -28.26
N GLU A 267 -1.97 26.51 -29.21
CA GLU A 267 -2.23 26.73 -30.64
C GLU A 267 -3.60 26.21 -31.08
N ALA A 268 -4.10 25.16 -30.43
CA ALA A 268 -5.41 24.60 -30.73
C ALA A 268 -6.58 25.44 -30.20
N LEU A 269 -6.35 26.40 -29.29
CA LEU A 269 -7.38 27.30 -28.77
C LEU A 269 -7.76 28.41 -29.74
N GLU A 270 -6.82 28.92 -30.53
CA GLU A 270 -7.07 30.01 -31.47
C GLU A 270 -6.25 29.85 -32.75
N THR A 271 -6.93 29.83 -33.89
CA THR A 271 -6.30 29.76 -35.21
C THR A 271 -6.60 31.01 -36.02
N TYR A 272 -5.72 31.28 -36.98
CA TYR A 272 -5.79 32.45 -37.84
C TYR A 272 -5.90 32.01 -39.30
N ASP A 273 -6.64 32.78 -40.10
CA ASP A 273 -6.64 32.61 -41.56
C ASP A 273 -5.36 33.15 -42.20
N ASN A 274 -5.24 33.02 -43.52
CA ASN A 274 -4.04 33.44 -44.26
C ASN A 274 -3.84 34.96 -44.22
N GLU A 275 -4.89 35.71 -43.93
CA GLU A 275 -4.93 37.16 -43.80
C GLU A 275 -4.61 37.61 -42.35
N GLY A 276 -4.50 36.68 -41.41
CA GLY A 276 -4.19 36.94 -40.01
C GLY A 276 -5.41 37.32 -39.16
N PHE A 277 -6.63 37.06 -39.61
CA PHE A 277 -7.84 37.22 -38.81
C PHE A 277 -8.16 35.94 -38.04
N ILE A 278 -8.77 36.11 -36.87
CA ILE A 278 -9.19 35.00 -36.00
C ILE A 278 -10.27 34.18 -36.70
N SER A 279 -10.05 32.87 -36.80
CA SER A 279 -10.99 31.92 -37.34
C SER A 279 -12.11 31.61 -36.33
N LYS A 280 -13.28 32.22 -36.55
CA LYS A 280 -14.46 32.12 -35.67
C LYS A 280 -15.10 30.73 -35.60
N SER A 281 -14.73 29.82 -36.49
CA SER A 281 -15.25 28.45 -36.55
C SER A 281 -14.33 27.41 -35.91
N SER A 282 -13.22 27.83 -35.32
CA SER A 282 -12.16 26.95 -34.80
C SER A 282 -11.86 27.18 -33.33
N GLY A 283 -11.23 26.19 -32.68
CA GLY A 283 -10.75 26.29 -31.30
C GLY A 283 -11.84 26.72 -30.32
N VAL A 284 -11.49 27.62 -29.40
CA VAL A 284 -12.42 28.12 -28.38
C VAL A 284 -13.53 28.99 -28.98
N HIS A 285 -13.30 29.62 -30.13
CA HIS A 285 -14.30 30.44 -30.83
C HIS A 285 -15.38 29.57 -31.49
N GLY A 286 -14.99 28.44 -32.08
CA GLY A 286 -15.93 27.45 -32.61
C GLY A 286 -16.82 26.84 -31.52
N LEU A 287 -16.22 26.53 -30.35
CA LEU A 287 -16.96 26.07 -29.17
C LEU A 287 -17.91 27.14 -28.61
N SER A 288 -17.44 28.38 -28.55
CA SER A 288 -18.26 29.53 -28.18
C SER A 288 -19.46 29.71 -29.11
N ALA A 289 -19.27 29.52 -30.43
CA ALA A 289 -20.33 29.57 -31.42
C ALA A 289 -21.34 28.42 -31.28
N SER A 290 -20.89 27.19 -30.97
CA SER A 290 -21.80 26.04 -30.80
C SER A 290 -22.72 26.19 -29.57
N VAL A 291 -22.25 26.85 -28.52
CA VAL A 291 -23.03 27.19 -27.31
C VAL A 291 -23.84 28.49 -27.51
N GLY A 292 -23.67 29.20 -28.62
CA GLY A 292 -24.39 30.43 -28.93
C GLY A 292 -23.97 31.64 -28.10
N ARG A 293 -22.78 31.59 -27.48
CA ARG A 293 -22.25 32.64 -26.61
C ARG A 293 -20.91 33.13 -27.14
N PRO A 294 -20.85 34.24 -27.89
CA PRO A 294 -19.60 34.74 -28.45
C PRO A 294 -18.62 35.17 -27.35
N ILE A 295 -17.35 34.83 -27.52
CA ILE A 295 -16.26 35.36 -26.70
C ILE A 295 -16.02 36.82 -27.08
N ASP A 296 -15.91 37.68 -26.07
CA ASP A 296 -15.65 39.11 -26.22
C ASP A 296 -14.32 39.49 -25.58
N GLY A 297 -13.54 40.30 -26.30
CA GLY A 297 -12.23 40.75 -25.85
C GLY A 297 -11.12 39.69 -25.89
N ARG A 298 -10.00 40.02 -25.24
CA ARG A 298 -8.82 39.17 -25.14
C ARG A 298 -8.94 38.27 -23.91
N PHE A 299 -8.36 37.08 -23.97
CA PHE A 299 -8.23 36.19 -22.82
C PHE A 299 -6.78 35.71 -22.68
N ASN A 300 -6.39 35.37 -21.45
CA ASN A 300 -5.05 34.90 -21.16
C ASN A 300 -5.01 33.37 -21.21
N VAL A 301 -3.92 32.84 -21.79
CA VAL A 301 -3.60 31.42 -21.76
C VAL A 301 -2.21 31.25 -21.15
N ILE A 302 -2.10 30.37 -20.16
CA ILE A 302 -0.84 30.01 -19.50
C ILE A 302 -0.47 28.60 -19.94
N CYS A 303 0.68 28.46 -20.59
CA CYS A 303 1.23 27.17 -21.01
C CYS A 303 2.19 26.62 -19.94
N LEU A 304 1.83 25.52 -19.28
CA LEU A 304 2.66 24.91 -18.23
C LEU A 304 4.03 24.49 -18.75
N GLU A 305 4.11 23.89 -19.94
CA GLU A 305 5.35 23.49 -20.60
C GLU A 305 6.35 24.64 -20.80
N LYS A 306 5.85 25.87 -20.97
CA LYS A 306 6.70 27.06 -21.20
C LYS A 306 6.99 27.86 -19.93
N LEU A 307 6.41 27.48 -18.79
CA LEU A 307 6.75 28.09 -17.50
C LEU A 307 8.09 27.55 -16.99
N ARG A 308 8.88 28.43 -16.37
CA ARG A 308 10.08 28.00 -15.65
C ARG A 308 9.67 27.43 -14.29
N PRO A 309 9.95 26.15 -14.00
CA PRO A 309 9.64 25.59 -12.69
C PRO A 309 10.55 26.18 -11.61
N TYR A 310 10.07 26.15 -10.37
CA TYR A 310 10.89 26.36 -9.19
C TYR A 310 11.89 25.21 -9.04
N VAL A 311 13.18 25.56 -8.89
CA VAL A 311 14.30 24.60 -8.84
C VAL A 311 14.87 24.39 -7.44
N GLY A 312 14.23 24.94 -6.40
CA GLY A 312 14.68 24.76 -5.03
C GLY A 312 13.98 23.59 -4.33
N ASP A 313 14.29 23.41 -3.05
CA ASP A 313 13.78 22.28 -2.29
C ASP A 313 12.31 22.43 -1.89
N PHE A 314 11.69 21.29 -1.60
CA PHE A 314 10.37 21.18 -0.99
C PHE A 314 10.49 20.91 0.50
N VAL A 315 9.45 21.23 1.26
CA VAL A 315 9.37 20.87 2.68
C VAL A 315 9.32 19.34 2.79
N PRO A 316 10.26 18.71 3.52
CA PRO A 316 10.27 17.26 3.68
C PRO A 316 8.99 16.75 4.32
N ASP A 317 8.49 15.61 3.83
CA ASP A 317 7.31 14.90 4.34
C ASP A 317 6.02 15.75 4.39
N ASP A 318 5.95 16.87 3.65
CA ASP A 318 4.74 17.69 3.56
C ASP A 318 3.77 17.11 2.50
N PRO A 319 2.56 16.68 2.90
CA PRO A 319 1.59 16.09 1.98
C PRO A 319 1.07 17.09 0.93
N GLN A 320 1.19 18.40 1.16
CA GLN A 320 0.85 19.43 0.19
C GLN A 320 2.05 19.87 -0.67
N LYS A 321 3.19 19.19 -0.53
CA LYS A 321 4.43 19.43 -1.30
C LYS A 321 4.80 20.91 -1.32
N ARG A 322 4.74 21.59 -0.17
CA ARG A 322 5.02 23.03 -0.08
C ARG A 322 6.49 23.33 -0.40
N LEU A 323 6.75 24.51 -0.92
CA LEU A 323 8.11 24.95 -1.29
C LEU A 323 8.90 25.34 -0.04
N ALA A 324 10.15 24.89 0.08
CA ALA A 324 11.05 25.26 1.18
C ALA A 324 11.69 26.64 0.95
N LEU A 325 10.85 27.67 0.94
CA LEU A 325 11.29 29.05 0.72
C LEU A 325 11.95 29.64 1.98
N LEU A 326 13.09 30.32 1.78
CA LEU A 326 13.80 30.99 2.86
C LEU A 326 12.95 32.13 3.45
N LYS A 327 12.62 32.01 4.74
CA LYS A 327 11.87 33.03 5.47
C LYS A 327 12.67 34.34 5.58
N PRO A 328 12.01 35.51 5.47
CA PRO A 328 12.67 36.79 5.62
C PRO A 328 13.24 36.96 7.03
N LYS A 329 14.37 37.64 7.12
CA LYS A 329 15.04 37.99 8.38
C LYS A 329 15.42 39.47 8.39
N LEU A 330 15.21 40.11 9.52
CA LEU A 330 15.66 41.47 9.82
C LEU A 330 17.18 41.45 10.11
N PRO A 331 17.85 42.62 10.12
CA PRO A 331 19.29 42.71 10.41
C PRO A 331 19.71 42.13 11.78
N ASN A 332 18.78 42.09 12.74
CA ASN A 332 18.99 41.47 14.05
C ASN A 332 18.81 39.93 14.03
N GLY A 333 18.43 39.34 12.89
CA GLY A 333 18.20 37.91 12.71
C GLY A 333 16.76 37.45 12.90
N ASP A 334 15.89 38.30 13.46
CA ASP A 334 14.49 37.97 13.74
C ASP A 334 13.63 37.97 12.47
N SER A 335 12.52 37.22 12.49
CA SER A 335 11.53 37.34 11.42
C SER A 335 10.76 38.67 11.51
N PRO A 336 10.46 39.32 10.38
CA PRO A 336 9.61 40.50 10.37
C PRO A 336 8.29 40.25 11.11
N GLN A 337 7.91 41.21 11.95
CA GLN A 337 6.66 41.11 12.70
C GLN A 337 5.48 40.92 11.74
N GLY A 338 4.52 40.08 12.13
CA GLY A 338 3.30 39.86 11.35
C GLY A 338 3.48 39.05 10.07
N PHE A 339 4.68 38.56 9.73
CA PHE A 339 4.87 37.64 8.60
C PHE A 339 4.16 36.30 8.86
N LEU A 340 3.27 35.91 7.95
CA LEU A 340 2.45 34.69 8.06
C LEU A 340 2.96 33.55 7.16
N GLY A 341 3.70 33.87 6.11
CA GLY A 341 4.23 32.89 5.16
C GLY A 341 4.22 33.39 3.72
N PHE A 342 4.46 32.47 2.80
CA PHE A 342 4.44 32.73 1.36
C PHE A 342 3.10 32.31 0.75
N ALA A 343 2.52 33.17 -0.09
CA ALA A 343 1.21 32.94 -0.71
C ALA A 343 1.15 31.63 -1.51
N VAL A 344 2.22 31.30 -2.25
CA VAL A 344 2.34 30.05 -3.01
C VAL A 344 2.14 28.79 -2.16
N ASN A 345 2.48 28.84 -0.86
CA ASN A 345 2.32 27.72 0.09
C ASN A 345 0.97 27.72 0.83
N MET A 346 0.17 28.77 0.63
CA MET A 346 -1.18 28.89 1.19
C MET A 346 -2.28 28.40 0.23
N ILE A 347 -1.91 28.17 -1.03
CA ILE A 347 -2.77 27.48 -2.00
C ILE A 347 -2.72 25.97 -1.74
N HIS A 348 -3.89 25.35 -1.56
CA HIS A 348 -4.06 23.91 -1.47
C HIS A 348 -4.34 23.35 -2.86
N LEU A 349 -3.76 22.19 -3.15
CA LEU A 349 -3.88 21.52 -4.44
C LEU A 349 -4.52 20.15 -4.26
N ASP A 350 -5.32 19.78 -5.26
CA ASP A 350 -5.79 18.41 -5.40
C ASP A 350 -4.62 17.49 -5.74
N ILE A 351 -4.67 16.25 -5.26
CA ILE A 351 -3.59 15.26 -5.41
C ILE A 351 -3.21 15.06 -6.87
N ALA A 352 -4.20 15.03 -7.76
CA ALA A 352 -4.02 14.92 -9.21
C ALA A 352 -3.18 16.06 -9.82
N HIS A 353 -3.10 17.22 -9.15
CA HIS A 353 -2.37 18.39 -9.64
C HIS A 353 -1.01 18.61 -8.97
N MET A 354 -0.63 17.74 -8.02
CA MET A 354 0.60 17.90 -7.24
C MET A 354 1.85 17.29 -7.91
N LEU A 355 1.67 16.29 -8.78
CA LEU A 355 2.77 15.55 -9.40
C LEU A 355 2.46 15.24 -10.87
N SER A 356 3.51 15.20 -11.70
CA SER A 356 3.48 14.62 -13.05
C SER A 356 2.47 15.23 -14.04
N LEU A 357 2.25 16.55 -13.97
CA LEU A 357 1.43 17.26 -14.96
C LEU A 357 2.20 17.66 -16.22
N THR A 358 3.48 18.02 -16.07
CA THR A 358 4.36 18.30 -17.20
C THR A 358 5.12 17.06 -17.62
N SER A 359 5.64 17.01 -18.86
CA SER A 359 6.56 15.95 -19.32
C SER A 359 7.73 15.69 -18.37
N ASP A 360 8.20 16.75 -17.70
CA ASP A 360 9.34 16.70 -16.77
C ASP A 360 8.94 16.29 -15.34
N GLY A 361 7.68 15.90 -15.11
CA GLY A 361 7.21 15.41 -13.80
C GLY A 361 6.76 16.48 -12.80
N HIS A 362 6.73 17.76 -13.18
CA HIS A 362 6.35 18.86 -12.29
C HIS A 362 4.83 18.96 -12.07
N GLY A 363 4.43 19.40 -10.87
CA GLY A 363 3.05 19.76 -10.51
C GLY A 363 2.77 21.27 -10.59
N LEU A 364 1.54 21.68 -10.24
CA LEU A 364 1.10 23.08 -10.34
C LEU A 364 1.79 24.03 -9.35
N ARG A 365 2.28 23.54 -8.20
CA ARG A 365 2.85 24.42 -7.17
C ARG A 365 4.14 25.05 -7.66
N GLU A 366 5.07 24.22 -8.12
CA GLU A 366 6.38 24.62 -8.61
C GLU A 366 6.35 25.24 -10.01
N THR A 367 5.28 25.02 -10.78
CA THR A 367 5.09 25.63 -12.10
C THR A 367 4.15 26.84 -12.00
N LEU A 368 2.84 26.64 -12.18
CA LEU A 368 1.82 27.67 -12.25
C LEU A 368 1.85 28.63 -11.07
N PHE A 369 1.63 28.13 -9.85
CA PHE A 369 1.45 28.99 -8.68
C PHE A 369 2.74 29.68 -8.24
N TYR A 370 3.90 29.08 -8.48
CA TYR A 370 5.17 29.76 -8.29
C TYR A 370 5.40 30.87 -9.32
N ASN A 371 4.95 30.73 -10.58
CA ASN A 371 5.05 31.83 -11.54
C ASN A 371 4.05 32.96 -11.26
N LEU A 372 2.87 32.63 -10.70
CA LEU A 372 1.86 33.62 -10.32
C LEU A 372 2.23 34.40 -9.05
N PHE A 373 2.69 33.69 -8.01
CA PHE A 373 2.95 34.30 -6.70
C PHE A 373 4.43 34.44 -6.37
N SER A 374 5.31 33.64 -6.97
CA SER A 374 6.74 33.62 -6.67
C SER A 374 6.98 33.57 -5.16
N LYS A 375 7.74 34.51 -4.61
CA LYS A 375 7.98 34.67 -3.16
C LYS A 375 7.08 35.75 -2.52
N LEU A 376 5.85 35.93 -3.03
CA LEU A 376 4.86 36.85 -2.46
C LEU A 376 4.63 36.53 -0.98
N GLN A 377 4.88 37.53 -0.13
CA GLN A 377 4.77 37.40 1.31
C GLN A 377 3.40 37.84 1.81
N VAL A 378 2.86 37.16 2.82
CA VAL A 378 1.58 37.49 3.44
C VAL A 378 1.82 37.97 4.87
N TYR A 379 1.22 39.10 5.22
CA TYR A 379 1.33 39.74 6.52
C TYR A 379 -0.02 39.87 7.23
N ASN A 380 0.00 39.93 8.56
CA ASN A 380 -1.21 40.12 9.35
C ASN A 380 -1.85 41.50 9.13
N THR A 381 -1.04 42.57 9.09
CA THR A 381 -1.53 43.94 8.93
C THR A 381 -0.65 44.75 7.98
N ARG A 382 -1.21 45.80 7.39
CA ARG A 382 -0.53 46.73 6.50
C ARG A 382 0.62 47.43 7.22
N ALA A 383 0.46 47.75 8.50
CA ALA A 383 1.50 48.37 9.31
C ALA A 383 2.75 47.45 9.40
N HIS A 384 2.56 46.17 9.71
CA HIS A 384 3.64 45.19 9.75
C HIS A 384 4.29 44.99 8.37
N MET A 385 3.47 44.92 7.32
CA MET A 385 3.95 44.80 5.94
C MET A 385 4.85 45.99 5.54
N LEU A 386 4.43 47.22 5.86
CA LEU A 386 5.20 48.43 5.54
C LEU A 386 6.49 48.54 6.37
N GLN A 387 6.50 48.06 7.61
CA GLN A 387 7.73 47.97 8.40
C GLN A 387 8.75 46.99 7.79
N ALA A 388 8.27 45.94 7.14
CA ALA A 388 9.11 44.97 6.46
C ALA A 388 9.55 45.40 5.06
N LEU A 389 8.98 46.47 4.50
CA LEU A 389 9.22 46.96 3.14
C LEU A 389 10.70 47.03 2.73
N PRO A 390 11.64 47.52 3.57
CA PRO A 390 13.06 47.58 3.21
C PRO A 390 13.71 46.21 2.95
N PHE A 391 13.08 45.14 3.42
CA PHE A 391 13.61 43.76 3.37
C PHE A 391 12.80 42.86 2.42
N LEU A 392 11.79 43.40 1.74
CA LEU A 392 11.03 42.66 0.74
C LEU A 392 11.84 42.53 -0.55
N SER A 393 11.96 41.31 -1.04
CA SER A 393 12.58 41.03 -2.35
C SER A 393 11.55 40.89 -3.47
N HIS A 394 10.27 40.71 -3.12
CA HIS A 394 9.15 40.45 -4.02
C HIS A 394 7.92 41.20 -3.48
N GLY A 395 6.75 40.96 -4.07
CA GLY A 395 5.50 41.55 -3.58
C GLY A 395 5.17 41.14 -2.14
N ALA A 396 4.27 41.90 -1.53
CA ALA A 396 3.66 41.56 -0.25
C ALA A 396 2.18 41.94 -0.22
N VAL A 397 1.40 41.18 0.54
CA VAL A 397 -0.01 41.48 0.84
C VAL A 397 -0.24 41.42 2.35
N SER A 398 -1.31 42.06 2.81
CA SER A 398 -1.72 42.03 4.22
C SER A 398 -3.21 41.73 4.37
N LEU A 399 -3.60 41.04 5.45
CA LEU A 399 -4.97 40.59 5.68
C LEU A 399 -5.98 41.73 5.87
N ASP A 400 -5.52 42.94 6.20
CA ASP A 400 -6.33 44.17 6.25
C ASP A 400 -6.33 44.94 4.91
N GLY A 401 -5.91 44.30 3.82
CA GLY A 401 -6.08 44.81 2.45
C GLY A 401 -4.96 45.74 1.98
N GLY A 402 -3.76 45.69 2.55
CA GLY A 402 -2.58 46.32 1.93
C GLY A 402 -1.97 45.44 0.85
N LEU A 403 -1.51 46.06 -0.24
CA LEU A 403 -0.95 45.36 -1.40
C LEU A 403 0.28 46.07 -1.97
N ILE A 404 1.35 45.31 -2.17
CA ILE A 404 2.62 45.73 -2.76
C ILE A 404 2.99 44.73 -3.85
N ARG A 405 3.11 45.22 -5.09
CA ARG A 405 3.50 44.43 -6.26
C ARG A 405 5.02 44.19 -6.25
N SER A 406 5.46 43.13 -6.93
CA SER A 406 6.88 42.76 -7.03
C SER A 406 7.77 43.81 -7.70
N ASN A 407 7.21 44.69 -8.52
CA ASN A 407 7.90 45.83 -9.12
C ASN A 407 7.96 47.07 -8.20
N GLY A 408 7.62 46.92 -6.92
CA GLY A 408 7.64 48.00 -5.93
C GLY A 408 6.41 48.92 -5.96
N VAL A 409 5.40 48.63 -6.79
CA VAL A 409 4.18 49.43 -6.83
C VAL A 409 3.32 49.14 -5.61
N ILE A 410 3.05 50.17 -4.81
CA ILE A 410 2.14 50.11 -3.65
C ILE A 410 0.74 50.54 -4.11
N VAL A 411 -0.27 49.74 -3.77
CA VAL A 411 -1.66 50.00 -4.17
C VAL A 411 -2.45 50.58 -3.01
N PHE A 412 -3.11 51.71 -3.27
CA PHE A 412 -4.01 52.41 -2.35
C PHE A 412 -5.42 52.49 -2.95
N GLY A 413 -6.43 52.56 -2.08
CA GLY A 413 -7.82 52.71 -2.49
C GLY A 413 -8.74 51.81 -1.68
N THR A 414 -10.05 51.96 -1.93
CA THR A 414 -11.04 50.97 -1.52
C THR A 414 -10.81 49.69 -2.29
N GLN A 415 -10.93 48.58 -1.57
CA GLN A 415 -10.83 47.24 -2.14
C GLN A 415 -11.90 47.05 -3.22
N ASP A 416 -11.49 46.54 -4.38
CA ASP A 416 -12.41 46.25 -5.48
C ASP A 416 -13.22 44.99 -5.15
N ASP A 417 -14.52 44.98 -5.45
CA ASP A 417 -15.41 43.86 -5.10
C ASP A 417 -15.29 42.74 -6.14
N MET A 418 -14.09 42.17 -6.24
CA MET A 418 -13.83 41.08 -7.16
C MET A 418 -14.52 39.80 -6.68
N LYS A 419 -15.46 39.33 -7.50
CA LYS A 419 -16.29 38.17 -7.19
C LYS A 419 -15.61 36.84 -7.49
N VAL A 420 -14.78 36.78 -8.55
CA VAL A 420 -14.03 35.57 -8.90
C VAL A 420 -12.90 35.37 -7.90
N ARG A 421 -13.01 34.34 -7.07
CA ARG A 421 -12.09 34.02 -5.98
C ARG A 421 -11.56 32.61 -6.13
N PHE A 422 -10.51 32.25 -5.41
CA PHE A 422 -10.11 30.84 -5.32
C PHE A 422 -11.20 30.03 -4.62
N THR A 423 -11.39 28.80 -5.09
CA THR A 423 -12.26 27.82 -4.44
C THR A 423 -11.89 27.65 -2.97
N ARG A 424 -12.87 27.52 -2.08
CA ARG A 424 -12.59 27.28 -0.67
C ARG A 424 -12.12 25.85 -0.47
N GLY A 425 -10.97 25.69 0.19
CA GLY A 425 -10.54 24.38 0.68
C GLY A 425 -11.29 24.02 1.97
N SER A 426 -11.73 22.78 2.11
CA SER A 426 -12.21 22.27 3.40
C SER A 426 -11.01 21.85 4.27
N PHE A 427 -11.04 22.19 5.57
CA PHE A 427 -10.00 21.86 6.55
C PHE A 427 -9.85 20.36 6.85
N VAL A 428 -10.51 19.48 6.10
CA VAL A 428 -10.62 18.04 6.40
C VAL A 428 -9.57 17.23 5.63
N LEU A 429 -8.52 17.87 5.11
CA LEU A 429 -7.47 17.18 4.37
C LEU A 429 -6.49 16.44 5.28
N ASP A 430 -6.19 16.94 6.49
CA ASP A 430 -5.23 16.26 7.38
C ASP A 430 -5.77 14.89 7.82
N ASN A 431 -7.04 14.81 8.21
CA ASN A 431 -7.66 13.52 8.54
C ASN A 431 -7.80 12.62 7.30
N LEU A 432 -8.09 13.16 6.11
CA LEU A 432 -8.29 12.34 4.91
C LEU A 432 -6.96 11.83 4.33
N VAL A 433 -5.91 12.63 4.40
CA VAL A 433 -4.53 12.23 4.05
C VAL A 433 -3.99 11.24 5.08
N ASP A 434 -4.26 11.44 6.37
CA ASP A 434 -3.87 10.48 7.41
C ASP A 434 -4.64 9.16 7.26
N ILE A 435 -5.94 9.20 6.93
CA ILE A 435 -6.74 8.02 6.60
C ILE A 435 -6.21 7.36 5.34
N GLU A 436 -5.90 8.10 4.26
CA GLU A 436 -5.36 7.54 3.02
C GLU A 436 -3.96 6.91 3.24
N LYS A 437 -3.09 7.57 4.01
CA LYS A 437 -1.78 7.07 4.40
C LYS A 437 -1.89 5.80 5.22
N LYS A 438 -2.77 5.79 6.24
CA LYS A 438 -3.02 4.62 7.09
C LYS A 438 -3.64 3.48 6.28
N MET A 439 -4.50 3.79 5.31
CA MET A 439 -5.09 2.80 4.41
C MET A 439 -4.05 2.20 3.46
N LYS A 440 -3.12 3.01 2.91
CA LYS A 440 -1.97 2.51 2.15
C LYS A 440 -1.06 1.64 2.99
N GLU A 441 -0.78 2.03 4.24
CA GLU A 441 0.03 1.25 5.18
C GLU A 441 -0.62 -0.11 5.50
N LEU A 442 -1.92 -0.14 5.81
CA LEU A 442 -2.64 -1.38 6.09
C LEU A 442 -2.67 -2.32 4.88
N LYS A 443 -2.90 -1.78 3.67
CA LYS A 443 -2.86 -2.55 2.42
C LYS A 443 -1.47 -3.13 2.16
N TRP A 444 -0.42 -2.32 2.34
CA TRP A 444 0.95 -2.79 2.19
C TRP A 444 1.30 -3.88 3.22
N LYS A 445 0.88 -3.72 4.48
CA LYS A 445 1.09 -4.70 5.53
C LYS A 445 0.35 -6.02 5.26
N LYS A 446 -0.85 -5.94 4.68
CA LYS A 446 -1.60 -7.11 4.21
C LYS A 446 -0.84 -7.86 3.12
N GLU A 447 -0.36 -7.15 2.09
CA GLU A 447 0.42 -7.73 1.00
C GLU A 447 1.70 -8.40 1.51
N ALA A 448 2.46 -7.72 2.36
CA ALA A 448 3.68 -8.27 2.96
C ALA A 448 3.39 -9.53 3.81
N THR A 449 2.24 -9.59 4.48
CA THR A 449 1.83 -10.76 5.27
C THR A 449 1.40 -11.92 4.35
N LEU A 450 0.77 -11.62 3.21
CA LEU A 450 0.41 -12.61 2.19
C LEU A 450 1.65 -13.25 1.56
N GLU A 451 2.65 -12.45 1.21
CA GLU A 451 3.95 -12.95 0.75
C GLU A 451 4.60 -13.88 1.79
N GLN A 452 4.48 -13.54 3.09
CA GLN A 452 5.00 -14.39 4.16
C GLN A 452 4.25 -15.72 4.26
N VAL A 453 2.92 -15.73 4.08
CA VAL A 453 2.14 -16.98 4.02
C VAL A 453 2.61 -17.86 2.87
N GLN A 454 2.79 -17.30 1.67
CA GLN A 454 3.25 -18.05 0.50
C GLN A 454 4.65 -18.67 0.74
N ARG A 455 5.56 -17.91 1.36
CA ARG A 455 6.88 -18.42 1.75
C ARG A 455 6.78 -19.58 2.74
N GLU A 456 5.97 -19.44 3.79
CA GLU A 456 5.78 -20.48 4.80
C GLU A 456 5.10 -21.72 4.23
N GLU A 457 4.14 -21.57 3.31
CA GLU A 457 3.50 -22.69 2.61
C GLU A 457 4.49 -23.46 1.72
N ALA A 458 5.40 -22.76 1.03
CA ALA A 458 6.47 -23.40 0.26
C ALA A 458 7.46 -24.17 1.16
N ILE A 459 7.83 -23.61 2.32
CA ILE A 459 8.69 -24.30 3.30
C ILE A 459 7.96 -25.53 3.85
N LEU A 460 6.69 -25.39 4.24
CA LEU A 460 5.89 -26.49 4.73
C LEU A 460 5.78 -27.64 3.71
N ALA A 461 5.56 -27.32 2.44
CA ALA A 461 5.53 -28.31 1.36
C ALA A 461 6.86 -29.06 1.24
N HIS A 462 7.98 -28.33 1.31
CA HIS A 462 9.31 -28.93 1.29
C HIS A 462 9.54 -29.86 2.49
N VAL A 463 9.23 -29.40 3.71
CA VAL A 463 9.41 -30.19 4.93
C VAL A 463 8.51 -31.43 4.94
N LYS A 464 7.26 -31.32 4.46
CA LYS A 464 6.34 -32.47 4.30
C LYS A 464 6.87 -33.49 3.30
N TYR A 465 7.41 -33.03 2.17
CA TYR A 465 8.04 -33.90 1.20
C TYR A 465 9.25 -34.64 1.80
N THR A 466 10.15 -33.91 2.48
CA THR A 466 11.32 -34.50 3.14
C THR A 466 10.91 -35.51 4.21
N PHE A 467 9.87 -35.21 4.99
CA PHE A 467 9.33 -36.13 5.99
C PHE A 467 8.84 -37.44 5.35
N GLU A 468 8.09 -37.37 4.25
CA GLU A 468 7.58 -38.56 3.58
C GLU A 468 8.71 -39.41 2.97
N VAL A 469 9.73 -38.77 2.36
CA VAL A 469 10.93 -39.47 1.87
C VAL A 469 11.65 -40.18 3.02
N LYS A 470 11.87 -39.49 4.14
CA LYS A 470 12.55 -40.04 5.33
C LYS A 470 11.75 -41.16 6.00
N LYS A 471 10.43 -41.05 5.98
CA LYS A 471 9.52 -42.08 6.49
C LYS A 471 9.60 -43.35 5.64
N GLN A 472 9.65 -43.22 4.32
CA GLN A 472 9.85 -44.36 3.43
C GLN A 472 11.23 -45.00 3.62
N GLU A 473 12.28 -44.19 3.81
CA GLU A 473 13.63 -44.67 4.17
C GLU A 473 13.59 -45.48 5.47
N PHE A 474 12.88 -44.99 6.49
CA PHE A 474 12.74 -45.67 7.78
C PHE A 474 12.00 -47.00 7.65
N VAL A 475 10.88 -47.03 6.93
CA VAL A 475 10.12 -48.27 6.68
C VAL A 475 10.97 -49.29 5.91
N ARG A 476 11.72 -48.84 4.90
CA ARG A 476 12.62 -49.71 4.12
C ARG A 476 13.76 -50.26 4.98
N PHE A 477 14.36 -49.41 5.81
CA PHE A 477 15.41 -49.79 6.76
C PHE A 477 14.90 -50.87 7.73
N MET A 478 13.69 -50.70 8.27
CA MET A 478 13.05 -51.69 9.17
C MET A 478 12.71 -53.01 8.46
N ALA A 479 12.33 -52.96 7.18
CA ALA A 479 12.02 -54.17 6.39
C ALA A 479 13.27 -55.00 6.05
N GLN A 480 14.41 -54.34 5.80
CA GLN A 480 15.69 -55.00 5.47
C GLN A 480 16.36 -55.69 6.67
N SER A 481 15.96 -55.34 7.87
CA SER A 481 16.51 -55.85 9.14
C SER A 481 15.76 -57.03 9.75
N SER A 482 14.71 -57.54 9.10
CA SER A 482 13.99 -58.72 9.58
C SER A 482 14.71 -60.02 9.16
N PRO A 483 15.21 -60.87 10.08
CA PRO A 483 15.72 -62.19 9.72
C PRO A 483 14.57 -63.16 9.42
N TYR A 484 14.77 -64.04 8.43
CA TYR A 484 13.90 -65.13 7.99
C TYR A 484 13.31 -65.96 9.15
N VAL A 485 11.99 -66.26 9.07
CA VAL A 485 11.28 -67.22 9.92
C VAL A 485 11.88 -68.62 9.75
N MET A 486 12.32 -69.25 10.86
CA MET A 486 12.85 -70.60 10.90
C MET A 486 11.85 -71.65 10.36
N GLN A 487 12.25 -72.38 9.33
CA GLN A 487 11.85 -73.77 9.13
C GLN A 487 12.58 -74.64 10.16
N TYR A 488 11.86 -75.41 10.99
CA TYR A 488 12.31 -76.75 11.41
C TYR A 488 11.11 -77.70 11.59
N PRO A 489 11.27 -79.00 11.28
CA PRO A 489 10.18 -79.95 11.06
C PRO A 489 9.65 -80.63 12.34
N PHE A 490 8.42 -81.12 12.23
CA PHE A 490 7.72 -81.94 13.21
C PHE A 490 8.48 -83.26 13.46
N GLN A 491 8.92 -83.51 14.69
CA GLN A 491 9.25 -84.86 15.17
C GLN A 491 8.30 -85.24 16.30
N ALA A 492 7.54 -86.31 16.05
CA ALA A 492 6.65 -86.95 16.99
C ALA A 492 7.45 -87.82 17.97
N THR A 493 7.03 -87.83 19.23
CA THR A 493 7.41 -88.86 20.21
C THR A 493 6.16 -89.45 20.88
N PRO A 494 6.14 -90.77 21.17
CA PRO A 494 4.95 -91.49 21.59
C PRO A 494 4.71 -91.42 23.11
N ARG A 495 3.44 -91.51 23.52
CA ARG A 495 3.05 -91.80 24.91
C ARG A 495 2.88 -93.31 25.08
N ARG A 496 3.26 -93.78 26.28
CA ARG A 496 3.17 -95.15 26.80
C ARG A 496 1.85 -95.84 26.54
#